data_AF-A0A9R0RTI3-F1
#
_entry.id   AF-A0A9R0RTI3-F1
#
_cell.length_a   1.000
_cell.length_b   1.000
_cell.length_c   1.000
_cell.angle_alpha   90.00
_cell.angle_beta   90.00
_cell.angle_gamma   90.00
#
_symmetry.space_group_name_H-M   'P 1'
#
loop_
_entity.id
_entity.type
_entity.pdbx_description
1 polymer ?
#
loop_
_entity_poly.entity_id
_entity_poly.type
_entity_poly.pdbx_seq_one_letter_code
_entity_poly.pdbx_strand_id
1 'polypeptide(L)'
;MDALREKAKRPADTGQAFPAASTGGGEAGWRERRVLTAAPGTPTPSPRRGRAGLEKRMRKKDARKPLWARGVDIVGYSLDGLRASTLPFEETGTARSTHMVRLRFGREDTTRLLHACKENGVRLCSAMAAATMLAARQSRKHSSSGQQETYSVATLINCREFLEPALNDHNVGFFYSGVTNTHKVNREGGLWALARRCHDAHSNARNNKKHLTDISDLNFVMCRAIENPQLTTASALRTALVSVFDEPATFDVPDLQSKAGVEDYVCCATVHGIGPSIGVFDSIRDGELDCACMYPSPLHSRKQIQEVLDRVKMILHEGSNPSDDKNESCT
;
A
#
# COMPACT_ATOMS: atom_id res chain seq x y z
N MET A 1 -2.08 23.71 54.24
CA MET A 1 -3.47 24.18 54.25
C MET A 1 -3.51 25.52 53.53
N ASP A 2 -4.45 25.63 52.60
CA ASP A 2 -4.96 26.82 51.91
C ASP A 2 -3.96 27.67 51.10
N ALA A 3 -3.85 27.47 49.79
CA ALA A 3 -4.83 27.83 48.75
C ALA A 3 -5.11 29.35 48.70
N LEU A 4 -4.25 30.09 48.01
CA LEU A 4 -4.56 31.44 47.54
C LEU A 4 -4.69 31.44 46.02
N ARG A 5 -5.93 31.73 45.65
CA ARG A 5 -6.53 31.89 44.34
C ARG A 5 -6.39 33.36 43.98
N GLU A 6 -5.65 33.70 42.92
CA GLU A 6 -5.82 35.00 42.29
C GLU A 6 -5.71 34.94 40.77
N LYS A 7 -6.67 35.62 40.14
CA LYS A 7 -7.02 35.61 38.73
C LYS A 7 -6.10 36.54 37.93
N ALA A 8 -5.70 36.11 36.74
CA ALA A 8 -5.36 36.95 35.60
C ALA A 8 -5.33 36.04 34.37
N LYS A 9 -5.78 36.35 33.15
CA LYS A 9 -6.50 37.47 32.53
C LYS A 9 -6.87 36.91 31.15
N ARG A 10 -8.13 36.99 30.72
CA ARG A 10 -8.53 36.54 29.37
C ARG A 10 -7.83 37.41 28.32
N PRO A 11 -7.17 36.85 27.29
CA PRO A 11 -6.80 37.63 26.12
C PRO A 11 -8.02 37.85 25.23
N ALA A 12 -8.01 39.01 24.60
CA ALA A 12 -9.09 39.60 23.85
C ALA A 12 -9.44 38.83 22.58
N ASP A 13 -10.73 38.92 22.30
CA ASP A 13 -11.45 38.58 21.08
C ASP A 13 -10.92 39.41 19.91
N THR A 14 -10.14 38.79 19.01
CA THR A 14 -9.89 39.33 17.67
C THR A 14 -10.68 38.48 16.68
N GLY A 15 -11.86 38.99 16.35
CA GLY A 15 -12.75 38.41 15.36
C GLY A 15 -12.07 38.30 13.99
N GLN A 16 -11.92 37.06 13.53
CA GLN A 16 -12.02 36.73 12.12
C GLN A 16 -13.15 35.72 11.98
N ALA A 17 -14.25 36.17 11.39
CA ALA A 17 -15.40 35.37 11.06
C ALA A 17 -14.99 34.27 10.07
N PHE A 18 -15.03 33.01 10.52
CA PHE A 18 -15.03 31.86 9.63
C PHE A 18 -16.37 31.82 8.88
N PRO A 19 -16.39 31.72 7.54
CA PRO A 19 -17.65 31.48 6.86
C PRO A 19 -18.14 30.08 7.22
N ALA A 20 -19.41 30.01 7.65
CA ALA A 20 -20.12 28.78 7.93
C ALA A 20 -20.01 27.81 6.75
N ALA A 21 -19.55 26.58 7.03
CA ALA A 21 -19.60 25.50 6.07
C ALA A 21 -21.06 25.21 5.75
N SER A 22 -21.48 25.59 4.55
CA SER A 22 -22.79 25.25 3.99
C SER A 22 -22.96 23.73 4.00
N THR A 23 -24.04 23.29 4.62
CA THR A 23 -24.61 21.96 4.48
C THR A 23 -25.02 21.72 3.03
N GLY A 24 -24.12 21.10 2.27
CA GLY A 24 -24.37 20.66 0.90
C GLY A 24 -23.72 19.29 0.70
N GLY A 25 -24.54 18.25 0.61
CA GLY A 25 -24.09 16.88 0.45
C GLY A 25 -23.43 16.61 -0.91
N GLY A 26 -22.57 15.59 -0.91
CA GLY A 26 -22.14 14.86 -2.11
C GLY A 26 -20.91 15.44 -2.82
N GLU A 27 -19.91 14.57 -3.01
CA GLU A 27 -18.67 14.76 -3.79
C GLU A 27 -17.46 15.34 -3.06
N ALA A 28 -16.80 14.50 -2.25
CA ALA A 28 -15.38 14.65 -1.92
C ALA A 28 -14.55 14.37 -3.19
N GLY A 29 -14.35 15.41 -4.00
CA GLY A 29 -13.55 15.37 -5.22
C GLY A 29 -12.05 15.32 -4.94
N TRP A 30 -11.40 14.24 -5.36
CA TRP A 30 -9.95 14.18 -5.56
C TRP A 30 -9.54 15.24 -6.58
N ARG A 31 -8.93 16.35 -6.13
CA ARG A 31 -8.34 17.34 -7.03
C ARG A 31 -6.97 16.84 -7.49
N GLU A 32 -6.95 16.27 -8.69
CA GLU A 32 -5.74 16.00 -9.47
C GLU A 32 -5.07 17.33 -9.82
N ARG A 33 -3.90 17.61 -9.23
CA ARG A 33 -3.06 18.74 -9.62
C ARG A 33 -2.24 18.29 -10.84
N ARG A 34 -2.75 18.55 -12.04
CA ARG A 34 -1.99 18.37 -13.28
C ARG A 34 -0.86 19.40 -13.33
N VAL A 35 0.37 18.94 -13.21
CA VAL A 35 1.53 19.63 -13.80
C VAL A 35 1.88 18.84 -15.06
N LEU A 36 1.34 19.29 -16.19
CA LEU A 36 1.81 18.92 -17.52
C LEU A 36 2.07 20.24 -18.24
N THR A 37 3.34 20.58 -18.42
CA THR A 37 3.78 21.55 -19.41
C THR A 37 3.49 20.95 -20.79
N ALA A 38 2.32 21.26 -21.34
CA ALA A 38 2.00 20.90 -22.72
C ALA A 38 2.73 21.86 -23.66
N ALA A 39 3.54 21.32 -24.57
CA ALA A 39 4.00 22.06 -25.75
C ALA A 39 2.81 22.44 -26.64
N PRO A 40 2.84 23.58 -27.35
CA PRO A 40 1.70 24.03 -28.14
C PRO A 40 1.49 23.11 -29.35
N GLY A 41 0.31 22.50 -29.47
CA GLY A 41 -0.10 21.77 -30.69
C GLY A 41 -0.66 20.36 -30.51
N THR A 42 -0.75 19.83 -29.29
CA THR A 42 -1.40 18.51 -29.08
C THR A 42 -2.93 18.64 -28.99
N PRO A 43 -3.71 17.81 -29.71
CA PRO A 43 -5.16 17.84 -29.64
C PRO A 43 -5.63 17.47 -28.23
N THR A 44 -6.57 18.25 -27.71
CA THR A 44 -7.17 18.04 -26.39
C THR A 44 -7.89 16.69 -26.34
N PRO A 45 -7.58 15.80 -25.36
CA PRO A 45 -8.28 14.54 -25.23
C PRO A 45 -9.76 14.80 -24.87
N SER A 46 -10.67 14.14 -25.59
CA SER A 46 -12.11 14.33 -25.47
C SER A 46 -12.61 14.23 -24.00
N PRO A 47 -13.39 15.20 -23.50
CA PRO A 47 -13.59 15.37 -22.04
C PRO A 47 -14.75 14.56 -21.42
N ARG A 48 -15.23 13.45 -22.01
CA ARG A 48 -16.50 12.83 -21.56
C ARG A 48 -16.47 11.38 -21.08
N ARG A 49 -15.35 10.64 -21.15
CA ARG A 49 -15.29 9.22 -20.70
C ARG A 49 -14.60 8.97 -19.35
N GLY A 50 -14.05 10.00 -18.69
CA GLY A 50 -13.21 9.85 -17.49
C GLY A 50 -13.85 10.15 -16.13
N ARG A 51 -15.13 10.53 -16.05
CA ARG A 51 -15.75 11.03 -14.79
C ARG A 51 -16.44 9.99 -13.91
N ALA A 52 -16.59 8.75 -14.36
CA ALA A 52 -17.21 7.71 -13.56
C ALA A 52 -16.14 7.02 -12.69
N GLY A 53 -16.33 7.03 -11.36
CA GLY A 53 -15.48 6.28 -10.42
C GLY A 53 -15.40 4.80 -10.81
N LEU A 54 -14.30 4.14 -10.44
CA LEU A 54 -13.96 2.77 -10.87
C LEU A 54 -15.17 1.80 -10.77
N GLU A 55 -15.89 1.87 -9.65
CA GLU A 55 -17.08 1.06 -9.35
C GLU A 55 -18.20 1.19 -10.39
N LYS A 56 -18.43 2.41 -10.92
CA LYS A 56 -19.49 2.68 -11.91
C LYS A 56 -19.14 2.13 -13.29
N ARG A 57 -17.88 1.76 -13.52
CA ARG A 57 -17.38 1.20 -14.78
C ARG A 57 -17.21 -0.32 -14.72
N MET A 58 -17.39 -0.93 -13.55
CA MET A 58 -17.39 -2.38 -13.41
C MET A 58 -18.65 -2.99 -14.03
N ARG A 59 -18.49 -4.20 -14.58
CA ARG A 59 -19.65 -4.98 -15.05
C ARG A 59 -20.55 -5.25 -13.85
N LYS A 60 -21.84 -4.91 -13.96
CA LYS A 60 -22.80 -5.08 -12.84
C LYS A 60 -22.85 -6.50 -12.28
N LYS A 61 -22.63 -7.50 -13.14
CA LYS A 61 -22.59 -8.92 -12.75
C LYS A 61 -21.38 -9.28 -11.90
N ASP A 62 -20.24 -8.60 -12.08
CA ASP A 62 -18.97 -8.89 -11.41
C ASP A 62 -18.80 -8.10 -10.10
N ALA A 63 -19.57 -7.03 -9.91
CA ALA A 63 -19.59 -6.22 -8.68
C ALA A 63 -20.77 -6.56 -7.73
N ARG A 64 -21.57 -7.58 -8.05
CA ARG A 64 -22.76 -7.93 -7.26
C ARG A 64 -22.35 -8.75 -6.04
N LYS A 65 -22.70 -8.25 -4.85
CA LYS A 65 -22.50 -8.93 -3.57
C LYS A 65 -23.76 -8.84 -2.70
N PRO A 66 -24.24 -9.95 -2.10
CA PRO A 66 -25.36 -9.91 -1.17
C PRO A 66 -25.08 -9.02 0.04
N LEU A 67 -26.11 -8.36 0.58
CA LEU A 67 -25.95 -7.42 1.71
C LEU A 67 -25.38 -8.07 2.97
N TRP A 68 -25.76 -9.32 3.27
CA TRP A 68 -25.21 -10.04 4.42
C TRP A 68 -23.70 -10.27 4.29
N ALA A 69 -23.23 -10.62 3.08
CA ALA A 69 -21.81 -10.83 2.80
C ALA A 69 -21.03 -9.52 2.95
N ARG A 70 -21.62 -8.39 2.50
CA ARG A 70 -21.05 -7.05 2.74
C ARG A 70 -20.91 -6.73 4.22
N GLY A 71 -21.96 -7.02 5.01
CA GLY A 71 -21.92 -6.80 6.46
C GLY A 71 -20.82 -7.61 7.14
N VAL A 72 -20.67 -8.89 6.78
CA VAL A 72 -19.60 -9.76 7.29
C VAL A 72 -18.21 -9.22 6.94
N ASP A 73 -18.00 -8.81 5.68
CA ASP A 73 -16.69 -8.32 5.25
C ASP A 73 -16.33 -6.96 5.86
N ILE A 74 -17.28 -6.02 6.01
CA ILE A 74 -17.05 -4.75 6.72
C ILE A 74 -16.57 -4.99 8.17
N VAL A 75 -17.24 -5.91 8.87
CA VAL A 75 -16.84 -6.30 10.23
C VAL A 75 -15.48 -6.98 10.23
N GLY A 76 -15.25 -7.90 9.28
CA GLY A 76 -13.97 -8.59 9.10
C GLY A 76 -12.81 -7.62 8.91
N TYR A 77 -12.90 -6.70 7.94
CA TYR A 77 -11.87 -5.70 7.68
C TYR A 77 -11.60 -4.79 8.88
N SER A 78 -12.65 -4.42 9.62
CA SER A 78 -12.51 -3.57 10.81
C SER A 78 -11.77 -4.32 11.94
N LEU A 79 -12.14 -5.58 12.19
CA LEU A 79 -11.51 -6.41 13.22
C LEU A 79 -10.06 -6.78 12.86
N ASP A 80 -9.80 -7.10 11.60
CA ASP A 80 -8.47 -7.41 11.10
C ASP A 80 -7.55 -6.19 11.22
N GLY A 81 -8.05 -5.00 10.88
CA GLY A 81 -7.30 -3.74 11.04
C GLY A 81 -6.92 -3.46 12.50
N LEU A 82 -7.83 -3.71 13.45
CA LEU A 82 -7.58 -3.53 14.89
C LEU A 82 -6.63 -4.58 15.48
N ARG A 83 -6.65 -5.81 14.96
CA ARG A 83 -5.80 -6.92 15.43
C ARG A 83 -4.42 -6.94 14.76
N ALA A 84 -4.25 -6.23 13.65
CA ALA A 84 -3.00 -6.17 12.93
C ALA A 84 -1.91 -5.43 13.72
N SER A 85 -0.75 -6.07 13.81
CA SER A 85 0.50 -5.49 14.24
C SER A 85 0.99 -4.49 13.20
N THR A 86 1.48 -3.34 13.68
CA THR A 86 2.03 -2.26 12.85
C THR A 86 3.52 -2.11 13.08
N LEU A 87 4.20 -1.23 12.34
CA LEU A 87 5.48 -0.70 12.84
C LEU A 87 5.22 0.18 14.07
N PRO A 88 6.14 0.26 15.05
CA PRO A 88 6.03 1.23 16.13
C PRO A 88 5.85 2.65 15.55
N PHE A 89 4.86 3.39 16.05
CA PHE A 89 4.65 4.77 15.64
C PHE A 89 5.57 5.69 16.44
N GLU A 90 6.26 6.59 15.76
CA GLU A 90 7.09 7.60 16.42
C GLU A 90 6.25 8.80 16.85
N GLU A 91 5.42 9.32 15.93
CA GLU A 91 4.59 10.49 16.21
C GLU A 91 3.16 10.32 15.68
N THR A 92 2.17 10.39 16.58
CA THR A 92 0.74 10.26 16.26
C THR A 92 0.00 11.57 16.50
N GLY A 93 -1.10 11.81 15.77
CA GLY A 93 -1.95 13.00 15.97
C GLY A 93 -1.45 14.29 15.33
N THR A 94 -0.32 14.27 14.62
CA THR A 94 0.23 15.45 13.93
C THR A 94 -0.05 15.44 12.42
N ALA A 95 0.13 16.60 11.79
CA ALA A 95 0.07 16.72 10.34
C ALA A 95 1.18 15.87 9.69
N ARG A 96 0.84 15.16 8.62
CA ARG A 96 1.74 14.21 7.97
C ARG A 96 2.00 14.59 6.52
N SER A 97 3.20 14.24 6.07
CA SER A 97 3.62 14.28 4.66
C SER A 97 3.99 12.88 4.19
N THR A 98 4.01 12.67 2.88
CA THR A 98 4.55 11.43 2.29
C THR A 98 6.03 11.62 2.02
N HIS A 99 6.85 10.72 2.55
CA HIS A 99 8.28 10.65 2.30
C HIS A 99 8.59 9.34 1.55
N MET A 100 9.78 9.28 0.94
CA MET A 100 10.21 8.18 0.08
C MET A 100 11.59 7.66 0.50
N VAL A 101 11.73 6.34 0.49
CA VAL A 101 13.02 5.62 0.43
C VAL A 101 13.00 4.70 -0.79
N ARG A 102 14.14 4.51 -1.45
CA ARG A 102 14.25 3.57 -2.57
C ARG A 102 14.91 2.28 -2.13
N LEU A 103 14.36 1.16 -2.58
CA LEU A 103 14.95 -0.17 -2.46
C LEU A 103 15.22 -0.68 -3.88
N ARG A 104 16.47 -1.02 -4.16
CA ARG A 104 16.93 -1.43 -5.49
C ARG A 104 17.73 -2.72 -5.46
N PHE A 105 17.54 -3.54 -6.48
CA PHE A 105 18.37 -4.72 -6.76
C PHE A 105 19.05 -4.53 -8.11
N GLY A 106 20.32 -4.93 -8.21
CA GLY A 106 21.01 -4.97 -9.49
C GLY A 106 20.40 -6.02 -10.43
N ARG A 107 20.80 -6.00 -11.70
CA ARG A 107 20.28 -6.92 -12.73
C ARG A 107 20.39 -8.40 -12.33
N GLU A 108 21.54 -8.81 -11.83
CA GLU A 108 21.79 -10.21 -11.46
C GLU A 108 20.92 -10.63 -10.27
N ASP A 109 20.90 -9.84 -9.21
CA ASP A 109 20.07 -10.10 -8.03
C ASP A 109 18.58 -10.11 -8.38
N THR A 110 18.14 -9.19 -9.25
CA THR A 110 16.76 -9.13 -9.74
C THR A 110 16.41 -10.41 -10.49
N THR A 111 17.31 -10.88 -11.35
CA THR A 111 17.13 -12.14 -12.10
C THR A 111 17.03 -13.34 -11.15
N ARG A 112 17.92 -13.43 -10.15
CA ARG A 112 17.88 -14.49 -9.13
C ARG A 112 16.58 -14.44 -8.31
N LEU A 113 16.15 -13.26 -7.90
CA LEU A 113 14.92 -13.08 -7.14
C LEU A 113 13.67 -13.50 -7.93
N LEU A 114 13.57 -13.08 -9.20
CA LEU A 114 12.46 -13.48 -10.07
C LEU A 114 12.48 -14.99 -10.34
N HIS A 115 13.66 -15.60 -10.50
CA HIS A 115 13.80 -17.05 -10.63
C HIS A 115 13.33 -17.79 -9.38
N ALA A 116 13.79 -17.37 -8.20
CA ALA A 116 13.39 -17.99 -6.92
C ALA A 116 11.89 -17.83 -6.65
N CYS A 117 11.28 -16.70 -7.03
CA CYS A 117 9.82 -16.53 -7.00
C CYS A 117 9.12 -17.58 -7.87
N LYS A 118 9.60 -17.78 -9.11
CA LYS A 118 9.06 -18.77 -10.05
C LYS A 118 9.21 -20.20 -9.53
N GLU A 119 10.38 -20.57 -9.02
CA GLU A 119 10.64 -21.91 -8.44
C GLU A 119 9.73 -22.22 -7.25
N ASN A 120 9.44 -21.21 -6.44
CA ASN A 120 8.56 -21.34 -5.28
C ASN A 120 7.06 -21.21 -5.63
N GLY A 121 6.72 -20.97 -6.90
CA GLY A 121 5.35 -20.82 -7.37
C GLY A 121 4.65 -19.56 -6.85
N VAL A 122 5.40 -18.48 -6.60
CA VAL A 122 4.87 -17.22 -6.04
C VAL A 122 5.17 -16.03 -6.94
N ARG A 123 4.38 -14.96 -6.79
CA ARG A 123 4.63 -13.67 -7.43
C ARG A 123 5.60 -12.82 -6.60
N LEU A 124 6.33 -11.92 -7.25
CA LEU A 124 7.26 -10.97 -6.59
C LEU A 124 6.58 -10.18 -5.47
N CYS A 125 5.35 -9.72 -5.69
CA CYS A 125 4.57 -8.99 -4.70
C CYS A 125 4.32 -9.79 -3.41
N SER A 126 4.13 -11.11 -3.52
CA SER A 126 3.95 -12.01 -2.38
C SER A 126 5.26 -12.21 -1.60
N ALA A 127 6.39 -12.31 -2.31
CA ALA A 127 7.72 -12.36 -1.69
C ALA A 127 8.05 -11.03 -0.97
N MET A 128 7.78 -9.89 -1.62
CA MET A 128 7.98 -8.55 -1.05
C MET A 128 7.14 -8.34 0.22
N ALA A 129 5.86 -8.73 0.19
CA ALA A 129 4.98 -8.67 1.35
C ALA A 129 5.48 -9.55 2.50
N ALA A 130 5.87 -10.80 2.20
CA ALA A 130 6.41 -11.72 3.19
C ALA A 130 7.70 -11.21 3.83
N ALA A 131 8.66 -10.74 3.02
CA ALA A 131 9.89 -10.15 3.49
C ALA A 131 9.65 -8.90 4.36
N THR A 132 8.67 -8.05 3.97
CA THR A 132 8.30 -6.87 4.76
C THR A 132 7.74 -7.23 6.13
N MET A 133 6.88 -8.25 6.21
CA MET A 133 6.35 -8.73 7.49
C MET A 133 7.44 -9.34 8.38
N LEU A 134 8.35 -10.13 7.80
CA LEU A 134 9.49 -10.68 8.54
C LEU A 134 10.42 -9.58 9.05
N ALA A 135 10.76 -8.60 8.21
CA ALA A 135 11.58 -7.45 8.58
C ALA A 135 10.92 -6.60 9.68
N ALA A 136 9.62 -6.33 9.56
CA ALA A 136 8.85 -5.58 10.56
C ALA A 136 8.87 -6.29 11.93
N ARG A 137 8.67 -7.61 11.95
CA ARG A 137 8.78 -8.41 13.17
C ARG A 137 10.18 -8.33 13.78
N GLN A 138 11.22 -8.53 12.98
CA GLN A 138 12.61 -8.47 13.44
C GLN A 138 13.00 -7.08 13.97
N SER A 139 12.37 -6.00 13.47
CA SER A 139 12.65 -4.62 13.88
C SER A 139 12.23 -4.32 15.33
N ARG A 140 11.33 -5.13 15.90
CA ARG A 140 10.85 -4.94 17.27
C ARG A 140 11.86 -5.45 18.29
N LYS A 141 12.35 -4.53 19.14
CA LYS A 141 13.35 -4.77 20.20
C LYS A 141 12.94 -5.81 21.26
N HIS A 142 11.66 -6.22 21.32
CA HIS A 142 11.12 -7.16 22.32
C HIS A 142 10.59 -8.46 21.71
N SER A 143 11.05 -8.83 20.51
CA SER A 143 10.67 -10.07 19.84
C SER A 143 11.19 -11.36 20.49
N SER A 144 11.74 -11.28 21.73
CA SER A 144 12.16 -12.43 22.53
C SER A 144 11.01 -13.30 23.00
N SER A 145 9.78 -12.76 23.06
CA SER A 145 8.60 -13.61 23.26
C SER A 145 8.29 -14.32 21.93
N GLY A 146 8.22 -15.66 21.93
CA GLY A 146 7.83 -16.46 20.76
C GLY A 146 6.40 -16.21 20.25
N GLN A 147 5.79 -15.09 20.62
CA GLN A 147 4.43 -14.69 20.31
C GLN A 147 4.25 -14.50 18.80
N GLN A 148 3.19 -15.10 18.28
CA GLN A 148 2.75 -14.94 16.90
C GLN A 148 2.26 -13.49 16.69
N GLU A 149 2.76 -12.84 15.64
CA GLU A 149 2.27 -11.53 15.23
C GLU A 149 1.38 -11.68 14.00
N THR A 150 0.41 -10.79 13.86
CA THR A 150 -0.55 -10.80 12.76
C THR A 150 -0.37 -9.52 11.97
N TYR A 151 -0.09 -9.57 10.68
CA TYR A 151 0.15 -8.41 9.83
C TYR A 151 -0.86 -8.36 8.69
N SER A 152 -1.34 -7.16 8.36
CA SER A 152 -2.23 -6.92 7.22
C SER A 152 -1.43 -6.46 6.01
N VAL A 153 -1.75 -6.98 4.83
CA VAL A 153 -1.14 -6.65 3.54
C VAL A 153 -2.24 -6.24 2.58
N ALA A 154 -2.03 -5.14 1.85
CA ALA A 154 -2.90 -4.72 0.77
C ALA A 154 -2.25 -5.01 -0.60
N THR A 155 -2.90 -5.79 -1.44
CA THR A 155 -2.45 -6.05 -2.82
C THR A 155 -3.32 -5.26 -3.79
N LEU A 156 -2.70 -4.41 -4.61
CA LEU A 156 -3.36 -3.58 -5.61
C LEU A 156 -3.40 -4.31 -6.95
N ILE A 157 -4.61 -4.56 -7.46
CA ILE A 157 -4.86 -5.27 -8.72
C ILE A 157 -5.32 -4.27 -9.78
N ASN A 158 -4.70 -4.29 -10.95
CA ASN A 158 -5.12 -3.46 -12.08
C ASN A 158 -6.48 -3.95 -12.60
N CYS A 159 -7.51 -3.11 -12.49
CA CYS A 159 -8.87 -3.47 -12.84
C CYS A 159 -9.23 -3.19 -14.30
N ARG A 160 -8.34 -2.60 -15.13
CA ARG A 160 -8.64 -2.13 -16.50
C ARG A 160 -9.32 -3.18 -17.38
N GLU A 161 -8.87 -4.43 -17.30
CA GLU A 161 -9.41 -5.55 -18.08
C GLU A 161 -10.85 -5.93 -17.68
N PHE A 162 -11.26 -5.60 -16.44
CA PHE A 162 -12.58 -5.94 -15.88
C PHE A 162 -13.63 -4.84 -16.06
N LEU A 163 -13.27 -3.71 -16.68
CA LEU A 163 -14.18 -2.59 -16.89
C LEU A 163 -15.00 -2.74 -18.17
N GLU A 164 -16.10 -2.01 -18.27
CA GLU A 164 -16.95 -1.91 -19.45
C GLU A 164 -17.02 -0.47 -19.98
N PRO A 165 -16.44 -0.18 -21.17
CA PRO A 165 -15.51 -1.06 -21.91
C PRO A 165 -14.18 -1.22 -21.17
N ALA A 166 -13.46 -2.29 -21.51
CA ALA A 166 -12.10 -2.51 -21.04
C ALA A 166 -11.22 -1.32 -21.43
N LEU A 167 -10.29 -0.98 -20.55
CA LEU A 167 -9.36 0.12 -20.74
C LEU A 167 -7.97 -0.41 -21.11
N ASN A 168 -7.19 0.43 -21.77
CA ASN A 168 -5.77 0.19 -22.02
C ASN A 168 -4.93 1.27 -21.34
N ASP A 169 -3.61 1.21 -21.54
CA ASP A 169 -2.67 2.09 -20.84
C ASP A 169 -2.70 3.55 -21.32
N HIS A 170 -3.39 3.85 -22.43
CA HIS A 170 -3.65 5.23 -22.88
C HIS A 170 -4.75 5.91 -22.04
N ASN A 171 -5.49 5.15 -21.23
CA ASN A 171 -6.46 5.70 -20.31
C ASN A 171 -5.77 6.10 -18.99
N VAL A 172 -5.51 7.40 -18.88
CA VAL A 172 -4.94 8.01 -17.66
C VAL A 172 -5.95 7.92 -16.51
N GLY A 173 -5.47 7.45 -15.36
CA GLY A 173 -6.25 7.35 -14.13
C GLY A 173 -5.82 6.20 -13.22
N PHE A 174 -6.30 6.24 -11.98
CA PHE A 174 -6.10 5.16 -11.01
C PHE A 174 -7.20 4.11 -11.16
N PHE A 175 -6.91 3.03 -11.87
CA PHE A 175 -7.84 1.92 -12.12
C PHE A 175 -7.45 0.66 -11.34
N TYR A 176 -6.93 0.83 -10.12
CA TYR A 176 -6.57 -0.28 -9.25
C TYR A 176 -7.61 -0.47 -8.14
N SER A 177 -7.79 -1.71 -7.73
CA SER A 177 -8.56 -2.06 -6.53
C SER A 177 -7.69 -2.84 -5.55
N GLY A 178 -7.87 -2.60 -4.27
CA GLY A 178 -7.14 -3.29 -3.21
C GLY A 178 -7.84 -4.55 -2.74
N VAL A 179 -7.06 -5.59 -2.47
CA VAL A 179 -7.45 -6.74 -1.64
C VAL A 179 -6.62 -6.69 -0.38
N THR A 180 -7.26 -6.79 0.78
CA THR A 180 -6.57 -6.84 2.08
C THR A 180 -6.60 -8.26 2.62
N ASN A 181 -5.43 -8.78 2.97
CA ASN A 181 -5.26 -10.10 3.57
C ASN A 181 -4.45 -9.99 4.84
N THR A 182 -4.81 -10.81 5.82
CA THR A 182 -4.18 -10.84 7.13
C THR A 182 -3.35 -12.13 7.29
N HIS A 183 -2.10 -12.00 7.71
CA HIS A 183 -1.16 -13.12 7.80
C HIS A 183 -0.54 -13.21 9.19
N LYS A 184 -0.58 -14.41 9.74
CA LYS A 184 0.13 -14.77 10.96
C LYS A 184 1.58 -15.12 10.65
N VAL A 185 2.48 -14.52 11.40
CA VAL A 185 3.94 -14.67 11.28
C VAL A 185 4.47 -15.22 12.60
N ASN A 186 5.07 -16.41 12.53
CA ASN A 186 5.76 -17.09 13.60
C ASN A 186 7.27 -17.13 13.31
N ARG A 187 8.07 -17.63 14.27
CA ARG A 187 9.54 -17.73 14.12
C ARG A 187 9.97 -18.84 13.15
N GLU A 188 9.14 -19.86 12.98
CA GLU A 188 9.48 -21.11 12.29
C GLU A 188 9.19 -21.06 10.77
N GLY A 189 8.42 -20.07 10.30
CA GLY A 189 8.11 -19.91 8.88
C GLY A 189 9.17 -19.08 8.14
N GLY A 190 9.97 -19.73 7.30
CA GLY A 190 10.89 -19.04 6.38
C GLY A 190 10.17 -18.19 5.32
N LEU A 191 10.93 -17.35 4.60
CA LEU A 191 10.44 -16.42 3.57
C LEU A 191 9.43 -17.08 2.63
N TRP A 192 9.83 -18.19 2.00
CA TRP A 192 9.04 -18.81 0.94
C TRP A 192 7.76 -19.48 1.44
N ALA A 193 7.76 -19.99 2.68
CA ALA A 193 6.55 -20.52 3.30
C ALA A 193 5.52 -19.41 3.57
N LEU A 194 5.97 -18.23 4.00
CA LEU A 194 5.10 -17.08 4.19
C LEU A 194 4.66 -16.47 2.84
N ALA A 195 5.57 -16.39 1.86
CA ALA A 195 5.28 -15.90 0.52
C ALA A 195 4.22 -16.75 -0.18
N ARG A 196 4.27 -18.09 -0.04
CA ARG A 196 3.22 -18.98 -0.55
C ARG A 196 1.87 -18.70 0.10
N ARG A 197 1.80 -18.52 1.42
CA ARG A 197 0.55 -18.14 2.09
C ARG A 197 0.00 -16.79 1.60
N CYS A 198 0.87 -15.82 1.37
CA CYS A 198 0.48 -14.54 0.77
C CYS A 198 -0.06 -14.73 -0.66
N HIS A 199 0.65 -15.52 -1.46
CA HIS A 199 0.26 -15.83 -2.83
C HIS A 199 -1.08 -16.55 -2.90
N ASP A 200 -1.28 -17.60 -2.12
CA ASP A 200 -2.52 -18.39 -2.10
C ASP A 200 -3.72 -17.54 -1.67
N ALA A 201 -3.56 -16.74 -0.62
CA ALA A 201 -4.62 -15.84 -0.15
C ALA A 201 -4.98 -14.78 -1.21
N HIS A 202 -3.98 -14.19 -1.86
CA HIS A 202 -4.18 -13.24 -2.95
C HIS A 202 -4.84 -13.88 -4.16
N SER A 203 -4.30 -14.99 -4.66
CA SER A 203 -4.83 -15.74 -5.80
C SER A 203 -6.26 -16.18 -5.55
N ASN A 204 -6.58 -16.69 -4.36
CA ASN A 204 -7.95 -17.03 -3.98
C ASN A 204 -8.88 -15.81 -3.98
N ALA A 205 -8.43 -14.67 -3.43
CA ALA A 205 -9.22 -13.44 -3.44
C ALA A 205 -9.44 -12.89 -4.86
N ARG A 206 -8.41 -12.94 -5.72
CA ARG A 206 -8.49 -12.55 -7.14
C ARG A 206 -9.47 -13.46 -7.90
N ASN A 207 -9.36 -14.78 -7.74
CA ASN A 207 -10.22 -15.76 -8.40
C ASN A 207 -11.68 -15.64 -7.97
N ASN A 208 -11.93 -15.31 -6.69
CA ASN A 208 -13.26 -15.01 -6.16
C ASN A 208 -13.73 -13.57 -6.45
N LYS A 209 -12.99 -12.81 -7.26
CA LYS A 209 -13.30 -11.43 -7.66
C LYS A 209 -13.47 -10.46 -6.49
N LYS A 210 -12.82 -10.71 -5.35
CA LYS A 210 -12.87 -9.81 -4.17
C LYS A 210 -12.44 -8.38 -4.50
N HIS A 211 -11.41 -8.24 -5.33
CA HIS A 211 -10.98 -6.95 -5.86
C HIS A 211 -12.07 -6.17 -6.63
N LEU A 212 -13.12 -6.84 -7.12
CA LEU A 212 -14.27 -6.20 -7.75
C LEU A 212 -15.45 -6.05 -6.78
N THR A 213 -15.73 -7.07 -5.97
CA THR A 213 -16.91 -7.10 -5.11
C THR A 213 -16.76 -6.31 -3.81
N ASP A 214 -15.52 -6.16 -3.32
CA ASP A 214 -15.24 -5.63 -1.98
C ASP A 214 -14.81 -4.16 -2.03
N ILE A 215 -14.65 -3.58 -3.22
CA ILE A 215 -14.22 -2.19 -3.41
C ILE A 215 -15.11 -1.19 -2.64
N SER A 216 -16.44 -1.37 -2.69
CA SER A 216 -17.38 -0.50 -1.99
C SER A 216 -17.30 -0.66 -0.48
N ASP A 217 -17.06 -1.89 -0.02
CA ASP A 217 -16.99 -2.23 1.40
C ASP A 217 -15.70 -1.65 2.00
N LEU A 218 -14.57 -1.79 1.31
CA LEU A 218 -13.29 -1.20 1.68
C LEU A 218 -13.34 0.34 1.63
N ASN A 219 -13.92 0.93 0.58
CA ASN A 219 -14.10 2.38 0.49
C ASN A 219 -14.95 2.90 1.66
N PHE A 220 -16.04 2.21 2.01
CA PHE A 220 -16.85 2.57 3.16
C PHE A 220 -16.07 2.50 4.47
N VAL A 221 -15.35 1.40 4.73
CA VAL A 221 -14.52 1.25 5.94
C VAL A 221 -13.45 2.33 6.00
N MET A 222 -12.79 2.64 4.89
CA MET A 222 -11.79 3.70 4.82
C MET A 222 -12.38 5.08 5.10
N CYS A 223 -13.53 5.42 4.51
CA CYS A 223 -14.23 6.67 4.79
C CYS A 223 -14.61 6.78 6.27
N ARG A 224 -15.13 5.70 6.87
CA ARG A 224 -15.47 5.68 8.30
C ARG A 224 -14.27 5.89 9.20
N ALA A 225 -13.13 5.30 8.87
CA ALA A 225 -11.89 5.51 9.60
C ALA A 225 -11.33 6.93 9.41
N ILE A 226 -11.49 7.57 8.24
CA ILE A 226 -11.15 8.99 8.04
C ILE A 226 -12.01 9.89 8.94
N GLU A 227 -13.32 9.65 8.95
CA GLU A 227 -14.28 10.40 9.79
C GLU A 227 -14.06 10.16 11.30
N ASN A 228 -13.56 8.97 11.64
CA ASN A 228 -13.39 8.50 13.02
C ASN A 228 -12.01 7.84 13.20
N PRO A 229 -10.90 8.62 13.26
CA PRO A 229 -9.55 8.08 13.35
C PRO A 229 -9.34 7.09 14.49
N GLN A 230 -10.06 7.25 15.60
CA GLN A 230 -10.05 6.37 16.77
C GLN A 230 -10.43 4.91 16.48
N LEU A 231 -11.02 4.64 15.31
CA LEU A 231 -11.28 3.27 14.83
C LEU A 231 -10.01 2.57 14.31
N THR A 232 -8.87 3.25 14.33
CA THR A 232 -7.56 2.69 13.95
C THR A 232 -6.60 2.74 15.13
N THR A 233 -5.62 1.83 15.15
CA THR A 233 -4.61 1.75 16.19
C THR A 233 -3.92 3.11 16.39
N ALA A 234 -3.95 3.60 17.64
CA ALA A 234 -3.40 4.90 18.04
C ALA A 234 -3.89 6.09 17.19
N SER A 235 -5.09 5.99 16.60
CA SER A 235 -5.62 6.98 15.66
C SER A 235 -4.69 7.26 14.47
N ALA A 236 -3.87 6.27 14.11
CA ALA A 236 -2.80 6.43 13.12
C ALA A 236 -3.30 6.32 11.66
N LEU A 237 -4.58 6.00 11.44
CA LEU A 237 -5.15 5.79 10.10
C LEU A 237 -4.35 4.76 9.28
N ARG A 238 -3.72 3.79 9.95
CA ARG A 238 -3.02 2.67 9.30
C ARG A 238 -3.94 1.47 9.22
N THR A 239 -4.12 0.92 8.02
CA THR A 239 -5.00 -0.23 7.76
C THR A 239 -4.24 -1.48 7.33
N ALA A 240 -2.98 -1.33 6.97
CA ALA A 240 -2.06 -2.42 6.59
C ALA A 240 -0.62 -2.08 6.97
N LEU A 241 0.23 -3.09 7.10
CA LEU A 241 1.68 -2.90 7.20
C LEU A 241 2.23 -2.37 5.87
N VAL A 242 1.90 -3.07 4.77
CA VAL A 242 2.45 -2.79 3.45
C VAL A 242 1.38 -2.90 2.37
N SER A 243 1.47 -2.04 1.35
CA SER A 243 0.78 -2.26 0.08
C SER A 243 1.76 -2.59 -1.03
N VAL A 244 1.41 -3.55 -1.87
CA VAL A 244 2.19 -4.01 -3.04
C VAL A 244 1.29 -4.07 -4.28
N PHE A 245 1.85 -3.93 -5.48
CA PHE A 245 1.12 -4.15 -6.73
C PHE A 245 1.15 -5.62 -7.12
N ASP A 246 0.07 -6.14 -7.70
CA ASP A 246 -0.01 -7.55 -8.13
C ASP A 246 1.09 -7.90 -9.15
N GLU A 247 1.38 -6.97 -10.05
CA GLU A 247 2.39 -7.11 -11.10
C GLU A 247 3.25 -5.85 -11.17
N PRO A 248 4.59 -5.99 -11.19
CA PRO A 248 5.48 -4.85 -11.38
C PRO A 248 5.31 -4.27 -12.79
N ALA A 249 5.35 -2.95 -12.89
CA ALA A 249 5.44 -2.31 -14.21
C ALA A 249 6.83 -2.57 -14.81
N THR A 250 6.90 -2.94 -16.09
CA THR A 250 8.18 -3.10 -16.80
C THR A 250 8.35 -1.93 -17.75
N PHE A 251 9.51 -1.27 -17.69
CA PHE A 251 9.82 -0.10 -18.51
C PHE A 251 11.12 -0.31 -19.29
N ASP A 252 11.09 0.07 -20.56
CA ASP A 252 12.27 0.32 -21.38
C ASP A 252 12.73 1.76 -21.08
N VAL A 253 13.78 1.90 -20.26
CA VAL A 253 14.16 3.19 -19.67
C VAL A 253 14.73 4.16 -20.69
N PRO A 254 15.64 3.76 -21.61
CA PRO A 254 16.20 4.65 -22.62
C PRO A 254 15.13 5.32 -23.49
N ASP A 255 14.11 4.57 -23.92
CA ASP A 255 13.03 5.11 -24.75
C ASP A 255 12.17 6.14 -23.98
N LEU A 256 11.83 5.84 -22.73
CA LEU A 256 11.01 6.71 -21.91
C LEU A 256 11.72 8.00 -21.51
N GLN A 257 12.97 7.92 -21.06
CA GLN A 257 13.77 9.08 -20.65
C GLN A 257 14.04 10.02 -21.82
N SER A 258 14.40 9.47 -22.99
CA SER A 258 14.63 10.25 -24.21
C SER A 258 13.38 11.02 -24.64
N LYS A 259 12.21 10.36 -24.64
CA LYS A 259 10.93 11.00 -25.01
C LYS A 259 10.48 12.05 -24.01
N ALA A 260 10.71 11.82 -22.72
CA ALA A 260 10.28 12.73 -21.65
C ALA A 260 11.27 13.88 -21.37
N GLY A 261 12.53 13.75 -21.80
CA GLY A 261 13.58 14.73 -21.52
C GLY A 261 13.95 14.81 -20.04
N VAL A 262 13.89 13.69 -19.31
CA VAL A 262 14.18 13.62 -17.87
C VAL A 262 15.28 12.60 -17.55
N GLU A 263 16.05 12.88 -16.50
CA GLU A 263 17.11 11.99 -16.02
C GLU A 263 16.57 10.81 -15.20
N ASP A 264 15.47 11.02 -14.47
CA ASP A 264 14.84 9.98 -13.64
C ASP A 264 13.35 10.29 -13.45
N TYR A 265 12.56 9.25 -13.21
CA TYR A 265 11.14 9.36 -12.91
C TYR A 265 10.72 8.28 -11.92
N VAL A 266 9.80 8.63 -11.02
CA VAL A 266 9.29 7.71 -9.99
C VAL A 266 7.77 7.63 -10.11
N CYS A 267 7.23 6.41 -10.11
CA CYS A 267 5.81 6.18 -9.95
C CYS A 267 5.48 6.13 -8.47
N CYS A 268 4.50 6.92 -8.02
CA CYS A 268 4.08 6.91 -6.62
C CYS A 268 2.68 7.48 -6.42
N ALA A 269 2.14 7.24 -5.22
CA ALA A 269 0.97 7.92 -4.69
C ALA A 269 1.24 8.38 -3.26
N THR A 270 0.44 9.32 -2.78
CA THR A 270 0.50 9.80 -1.41
C THR A 270 -0.02 8.74 -0.45
N VAL A 271 0.66 8.56 0.69
CA VAL A 271 0.32 7.58 1.74
C VAL A 271 0.17 8.21 3.14
N HIS A 272 0.16 9.55 3.22
CA HIS A 272 0.04 10.28 4.50
C HIS A 272 -1.39 10.34 5.05
N GLY A 273 -2.40 10.23 4.18
CA GLY A 273 -3.79 9.96 4.55
C GLY A 273 -4.00 8.49 4.94
N ILE A 274 -5.24 8.01 5.06
CA ILE A 274 -5.51 6.62 5.43
C ILE A 274 -4.85 5.61 4.46
N GLY A 275 -4.27 4.53 4.99
CA GLY A 275 -3.66 3.50 4.15
C GLY A 275 -2.59 2.66 4.85
N PRO A 276 -1.63 2.09 4.11
CA PRO A 276 -0.57 1.26 4.68
C PRO A 276 0.49 2.08 5.42
N SER A 277 1.30 1.44 6.25
CA SER A 277 2.53 2.06 6.79
C SER A 277 3.61 2.22 5.71
N ILE A 278 3.69 1.29 4.76
CA ILE A 278 4.63 1.34 3.63
C ILE A 278 3.87 1.07 2.33
N GLY A 279 3.92 1.99 1.37
CA GLY A 279 3.44 1.75 0.00
C GLY A 279 4.61 1.43 -0.92
N VAL A 280 4.68 0.21 -1.45
CA VAL A 280 5.72 -0.20 -2.40
C VAL A 280 5.22 -0.02 -3.83
N PHE A 281 5.91 0.82 -4.59
CA PHE A 281 5.68 1.03 -6.02
C PHE A 281 6.87 0.44 -6.78
N ASP A 282 6.73 -0.82 -7.18
CA ASP A 282 7.76 -1.61 -7.82
C ASP A 282 7.72 -1.49 -9.35
N SER A 283 8.91 -1.47 -9.94
CA SER A 283 9.10 -1.47 -11.39
C SER A 283 10.36 -2.23 -11.77
N ILE A 284 10.33 -2.92 -12.90
CA ILE A 284 11.51 -3.50 -13.54
C ILE A 284 11.99 -2.52 -14.61
N ARG A 285 13.20 -2.01 -14.43
CA ARG A 285 13.82 -0.95 -15.24
C ARG A 285 15.13 -1.48 -15.79
N ASP A 286 15.17 -1.71 -17.09
CA ASP A 286 16.31 -2.36 -17.76
C ASP A 286 16.75 -3.66 -17.07
N GLY A 287 15.82 -4.43 -16.50
CA GLY A 287 16.12 -5.67 -15.77
C GLY A 287 16.54 -5.50 -14.31
N GLU A 288 16.53 -4.28 -13.77
CA GLU A 288 16.73 -3.99 -12.35
C GLU A 288 15.40 -3.73 -11.65
N LEU A 289 15.20 -4.32 -10.47
CA LEU A 289 14.04 -4.01 -9.63
C LEU A 289 14.28 -2.70 -8.89
N ASP A 290 13.47 -1.69 -9.19
CA ASP A 290 13.43 -0.39 -8.51
C ASP A 290 12.07 -0.20 -7.81
N CYS A 291 12.12 -0.16 -6.48
CA CYS A 291 10.96 0.03 -5.61
C CYS A 291 11.03 1.42 -4.97
N ALA A 292 10.05 2.28 -5.29
CA ALA A 292 9.81 3.49 -4.50
C ALA A 292 8.91 3.14 -3.32
N CYS A 293 9.48 3.19 -2.11
CA CYS A 293 8.79 2.88 -0.87
C CYS A 293 8.34 4.17 -0.19
N MET A 294 7.05 4.43 -0.25
CA MET A 294 6.40 5.60 0.34
C MET A 294 5.95 5.33 1.77
N TYR A 295 6.11 6.31 2.66
CA TYR A 295 5.67 6.19 4.06
C TYR A 295 5.19 7.55 4.62
N PRO A 296 4.28 7.53 5.62
CA PRO A 296 3.85 8.72 6.32
C PRO A 296 4.91 9.20 7.33
N SER A 297 5.37 10.44 7.21
CA SER A 297 6.23 11.13 8.18
C SER A 297 5.43 12.26 8.86
N PRO A 298 5.62 12.54 10.16
CA PRO A 298 6.56 11.94 11.11
C PRO A 298 6.07 10.65 11.79
N LEU A 299 4.98 10.04 11.31
CA LEU A 299 4.46 8.78 11.87
C LEU A 299 5.52 7.66 11.91
N HIS A 300 6.32 7.57 10.84
CA HIS A 300 7.54 6.79 10.77
C HIS A 300 8.72 7.70 10.40
N SER A 301 9.89 7.51 11.03
CA SER A 301 11.11 8.20 10.59
C SER A 301 11.72 7.55 9.35
N ARG A 302 12.53 8.33 8.63
CA ARG A 302 13.38 7.80 7.56
C ARG A 302 14.30 6.68 8.05
N LYS A 303 14.84 6.81 9.26
CA LYS A 303 15.74 5.81 9.85
C LYS A 303 15.01 4.48 10.06
N GLN A 304 13.83 4.52 10.70
CA GLN A 304 13.03 3.32 10.93
C GLN A 304 12.68 2.60 9.63
N ILE A 305 12.23 3.34 8.61
CA ILE A 305 11.83 2.75 7.33
C ILE A 305 13.04 2.22 6.56
N GLN A 306 14.17 2.91 6.56
CA GLN A 306 15.40 2.43 5.94
C GLN A 306 15.86 1.12 6.59
N GLU A 307 15.89 1.03 7.93
CA GLU A 307 16.29 -0.19 8.64
C GLU A 307 15.36 -1.39 8.33
N VAL A 308 14.05 -1.15 8.15
CA VAL A 308 13.11 -2.19 7.72
C VAL A 308 13.42 -2.61 6.28
N LEU A 309 13.59 -1.67 5.36
CA LEU A 309 13.83 -1.97 3.94
C LEU A 309 15.19 -2.62 3.67
N ASP A 310 16.22 -2.27 4.42
CA ASP A 310 17.53 -2.92 4.35
C ASP A 310 17.40 -4.40 4.74
N ARG A 311 16.60 -4.71 5.77
CA ARG A 311 16.28 -6.09 6.15
C ARG A 311 15.42 -6.81 5.11
N VAL A 312 14.44 -6.12 4.50
CA VAL A 312 13.68 -6.68 3.38
C VAL A 312 14.63 -7.09 2.26
N LYS A 313 15.57 -6.21 1.89
CA LYS A 313 16.55 -6.48 0.85
C LYS A 313 17.42 -7.69 1.21
N MET A 314 17.92 -7.77 2.46
CA MET A 314 18.69 -8.93 2.93
C MET A 314 17.89 -10.23 2.87
N ILE A 315 16.67 -10.26 3.41
CA ILE A 315 15.81 -11.45 3.43
C ILE A 315 15.53 -11.96 2.01
N LEU A 316 15.21 -11.05 1.08
CA LEU A 316 14.96 -11.41 -0.33
C LEU A 316 16.23 -11.89 -1.01
N HIS A 317 17.38 -11.24 -0.77
CA HIS A 317 18.66 -11.65 -1.34
C HIS A 317 19.07 -13.05 -0.86
N GLU A 318 19.05 -13.29 0.45
CA GLU A 318 19.37 -14.59 1.06
C GLU A 318 18.42 -15.69 0.55
N GLY A 319 17.11 -15.41 0.51
CA GLY A 319 16.12 -16.37 0.03
C GLY A 319 16.25 -16.69 -1.47
N SER A 320 16.91 -15.83 -2.25
CA SER A 320 17.13 -16.01 -3.70
C SER A 320 18.40 -16.77 -4.05
N ASN A 321 19.25 -17.04 -3.06
CA ASN A 321 20.44 -17.86 -3.28
C ASN A 321 20.02 -19.34 -3.36
N PRO A 322 20.60 -20.12 -4.29
CA PRO A 322 20.38 -21.55 -4.33
C PRO A 322 20.81 -22.17 -2.99
N SER A 323 19.96 -23.02 -2.40
CA SER A 323 20.31 -23.76 -1.19
C SER A 323 21.44 -24.74 -1.49
N ASP A 324 22.57 -24.62 -0.80
CA ASP A 324 23.70 -25.56 -0.88
C ASP A 324 23.38 -26.97 -0.32
N ASP A 325 22.15 -27.20 0.18
CA ASP A 325 21.70 -28.42 0.85
C ASP A 325 21.49 -29.66 -0.06
N LYS A 326 22.20 -29.77 -1.18
CA LYS A 326 22.22 -31.00 -2.01
C LYS A 326 23.46 -31.87 -1.87
N ASN A 327 24.41 -31.53 -0.98
CA ASN A 327 25.68 -32.25 -0.84
C ASN A 327 25.96 -32.84 0.56
N GLU A 328 24.93 -33.19 1.33
CA GLU A 328 25.11 -34.03 2.55
C GLU A 328 24.17 -35.25 2.53
N SER A 329 24.35 -36.12 1.53
CA SER A 329 23.93 -37.52 1.65
C SER A 329 24.84 -38.44 0.84
N CYS A 330 26.12 -38.48 1.16
CA CYS A 330 26.98 -39.60 0.76
C CYS A 330 28.26 -39.70 1.60
N THR A 331 28.12 -40.24 2.81
CA THR A 331 29.16 -40.97 3.54
C THR A 331 28.48 -41.98 4.44
#